data_AF-A0A243REI4-F1
#
_entry.id   AF-A0A243REI4-F1
#
_cell.length_a   1.000
_cell.length_b   1.000
_cell.length_c   1.000
_cell.angle_alpha   90.00
_cell.angle_beta   90.00
_cell.angle_gamma   90.00
#
_symmetry.space_group_name_H-M   'P 1'
#
loop_
_entity.id
_entity.type
_entity.pdbx_description
1 polymer ?
#
loop_
_entity_poly.entity_id
_entity_poly.type
_entity_poly.pdbx_seq_one_letter_code
_entity_poly.pdbx_strand_id
1 'polypeptide(L)'
;MTEVLDWAARCLAFSPRVVARVGQVTAALRLAVEGVGFTVIPANAVPHGWSRHVRQAEPPLYREIVAYGRGSMAQLTRRFVDLLASVELPLVSRTELPPDALIR
;
A
#
# COMPACT_ATOMS: atom_id res chain seq x y z
N MET A 1 -1.72 -8.67 -0.08
CA MET A 1 -1.84 -7.47 -0.95
C MET A 1 -3.05 -7.52 -1.88
N THR A 2 -3.68 -8.68 -2.09
CA THR A 2 -4.82 -8.78 -3.01
C THR A 2 -6.04 -7.98 -2.54
N GLU A 3 -6.27 -7.84 -1.23
CA GLU A 3 -7.46 -7.18 -0.67
C GLU A 3 -7.75 -5.77 -1.23
N VAL A 4 -6.73 -4.91 -1.34
CA VAL A 4 -6.88 -3.55 -1.90
C VAL A 4 -7.27 -3.61 -3.38
N LEU A 5 -6.64 -4.52 -4.13
CA LEU A 5 -6.93 -4.71 -5.55
C LEU A 5 -8.32 -5.32 -5.76
N ASP A 6 -8.72 -6.28 -4.93
CA ASP A 6 -10.04 -6.93 -4.97
C ASP A 6 -11.15 -5.94 -4.58
N TRP A 7 -10.89 -5.06 -3.61
CA TRP A 7 -11.79 -3.96 -3.29
C TRP A 7 -11.93 -2.99 -4.45
N ALA A 8 -10.81 -2.50 -5.01
CA ALA A 8 -10.84 -1.57 -6.14
C ALA A 8 -11.53 -2.18 -7.37
N ALA A 9 -11.27 -3.45 -7.66
CA ALA A 9 -11.91 -4.20 -8.73
C ALA A 9 -13.43 -4.28 -8.56
N ARG A 10 -13.90 -4.55 -7.32
CA ARG A 10 -15.33 -4.55 -6.99
C ARG A 10 -15.96 -3.17 -7.15
N CYS A 11 -15.32 -2.11 -6.66
CA CYS A 11 -15.82 -0.74 -6.77
C CYS A 11 -15.90 -0.26 -8.23
N LEU A 12 -14.98 -0.72 -9.08
CA LEU A 12 -14.92 -0.39 -10.50
C LEU A 12 -15.61 -1.42 -11.40
N ALA A 13 -16.31 -2.40 -10.82
CA ALA A 13 -17.06 -3.45 -11.52
C ALA A 13 -16.25 -4.21 -12.60
N PHE A 14 -14.97 -4.50 -12.33
CA PHE A 14 -14.15 -5.36 -13.20
C PHE A 14 -13.60 -6.57 -12.45
N SER A 15 -13.19 -7.60 -13.20
CA SER A 15 -12.55 -8.81 -12.64
C SER A 15 -11.13 -8.94 -13.19
N PRO A 16 -10.08 -8.81 -12.35
CA PRO A 16 -8.71 -8.90 -12.81
C PRO A 16 -8.35 -10.34 -13.21
N ARG A 17 -7.76 -10.51 -14.39
CA ARG A 17 -7.15 -11.79 -14.78
C ARG A 17 -5.79 -11.92 -14.13
N VAL A 18 -5.68 -12.81 -13.15
CA VAL A 18 -4.41 -13.06 -12.44
C VAL A 18 -3.50 -13.94 -13.28
N VAL A 19 -2.35 -13.39 -13.70
CA VAL A 19 -1.32 -14.09 -14.50
C VAL A 19 -0.19 -14.67 -13.64
N ALA A 20 0.03 -14.14 -12.44
CA ALA A 20 1.02 -14.64 -11.48
C ALA A 20 0.62 -14.27 -10.04
N ARG A 21 1.02 -15.10 -9.07
CA ARG A 21 0.92 -14.80 -7.63
C ARG A 21 2.29 -14.94 -6.98
N VAL A 22 2.68 -13.93 -6.22
CA VAL A 22 3.98 -13.88 -5.54
C VAL A 22 3.82 -13.38 -4.11
N GLY A 23 4.72 -13.80 -3.23
CA GLY A 23 4.67 -13.43 -1.80
C GLY A 23 5.30 -12.08 -1.46
N GLN A 24 6.06 -11.46 -2.39
CA GLN A 24 6.86 -10.27 -2.12
C GLN A 24 6.54 -9.14 -3.11
N VAL A 25 6.47 -7.90 -2.62
CA VAL A 25 6.20 -6.69 -3.44
C VAL A 25 7.24 -6.55 -4.56
N THR A 26 8.52 -6.67 -4.21
CA THR A 26 9.64 -6.50 -5.16
C THR A 26 9.59 -7.54 -6.29
N ALA A 27 9.14 -8.77 -5.99
CA ALA A 27 8.97 -9.80 -7.00
C ALA A 27 7.83 -9.45 -7.98
N ALA A 28 6.71 -8.95 -7.47
CA ALA A 28 5.58 -8.52 -8.31
C ALA A 28 5.98 -7.36 -9.24
N LEU A 29 6.71 -6.39 -8.70
CA LEU A 29 7.22 -5.25 -9.45
C LEU A 29 8.19 -5.68 -10.55
N ARG A 30 9.12 -6.60 -10.26
CA ARG A 30 10.04 -7.17 -11.27
C ARG A 30 9.27 -7.82 -12.42
N LEU A 31 8.31 -8.70 -12.11
CA LEU A 31 7.50 -9.35 -13.15
C LEU A 31 6.72 -8.33 -13.99
N ALA A 32 6.20 -7.25 -13.37
CA ALA A 32 5.48 -6.22 -14.09
C ALA A 32 6.39 -5.40 -15.02
N VAL A 33 7.59 -5.02 -14.57
CA VAL A 33 8.57 -4.29 -15.40
C VAL A 33 9.06 -5.12 -16.58
N GLU A 34 9.16 -6.44 -16.41
CA GLU A 34 9.47 -7.38 -17.49
C GLU A 34 8.26 -7.72 -18.39
N GLY A 35 7.10 -7.08 -18.19
CA GLY A 35 5.96 -7.20 -19.09
C GLY A 35 5.04 -8.40 -18.86
N VAL A 36 5.18 -9.13 -17.75
CA VAL A 36 4.29 -10.26 -17.42
C VAL A 36 2.85 -9.79 -17.18
N GLY A 37 2.66 -8.54 -16.74
CA GLY A 37 1.36 -7.92 -16.51
C GLY A 37 1.48 -6.62 -15.71
N PHE A 38 0.40 -6.20 -15.06
CA PHE A 38 0.40 -5.04 -14.16
C PHE A 38 0.37 -5.48 -12.69
N THR A 39 0.91 -4.63 -11.81
CA THR A 39 0.80 -4.80 -10.36
C THR A 39 0.47 -3.48 -9.70
N VAL A 40 -0.28 -3.53 -8.59
CA VAL A 40 -0.53 -2.40 -7.70
C VAL A 40 0.29 -2.61 -6.45
N ILE A 41 1.16 -1.65 -6.13
CA ILE A 41 2.04 -1.70 -4.97
C ILE A 41 1.93 -0.41 -4.16
N PRO A 42 2.20 -0.47 -2.84
CA PRO A 42 2.28 0.74 -2.02
C PRO A 42 3.36 1.70 -2.54
N ALA A 43 3.08 3.01 -2.52
CA ALA A 43 4.02 4.04 -2.97
C ALA A 43 5.36 3.97 -2.21
N ASN A 44 5.31 3.66 -0.91
CA ASN A 44 6.48 3.51 -0.05
C ASN A 44 7.35 2.28 -0.35
N ALA A 45 6.89 1.37 -1.21
CA ALA A 45 7.61 0.16 -1.59
C ALA A 45 8.21 0.24 -3.01
N VAL A 46 8.09 1.39 -3.69
CA VAL A 46 8.68 1.62 -5.01
C VAL A 46 10.17 1.97 -4.83
N PRO A 47 11.12 1.16 -5.34
CA PRO A 47 12.53 1.52 -5.30
C PRO A 47 12.81 2.77 -6.17
N HIS A 48 13.68 3.67 -5.72
CA HIS A 48 13.97 4.94 -6.41
C HIS A 48 14.36 4.79 -7.90
N GLY A 49 15.12 3.75 -8.26
CA GLY A 49 15.52 3.53 -9.65
C GLY A 49 14.36 3.17 -10.60
N TRP A 50 13.18 2.91 -10.05
CA TRP A 50 12.03 2.35 -10.75
C TRP A 50 10.84 3.32 -10.80
N SER A 51 10.98 4.53 -10.25
CA SER A 51 9.93 5.56 -10.23
C SER A 51 9.37 5.90 -11.61
N ARG A 52 10.18 5.78 -12.68
CA ARG A 52 9.74 6.01 -14.07
C ARG A 52 8.81 4.92 -14.63
N HIS A 53 8.79 3.73 -14.02
CA HIS A 53 7.97 2.59 -14.45
C HIS A 53 6.66 2.49 -13.68
N VAL A 54 6.42 3.39 -12.73
CA VAL A 54 5.18 3.42 -11.96
C VAL A 54 4.33 4.64 -12.34
N ARG A 55 3.02 4.48 -12.15
CA ARG A 55 2.04 5.55 -12.24
C ARG A 55 1.22 5.54 -10.96
N GLN A 56 0.81 6.72 -10.50
CA GLN A 56 -0.12 6.83 -9.39
C GLN A 56 -1.53 6.50 -9.91
N ALA A 57 -2.31 5.77 -9.10
CA ALA A 57 -3.71 5.52 -9.42
C ALA A 57 -4.52 6.82 -9.32
N GLU A 58 -5.46 7.01 -10.24
CA GLU A 58 -6.42 8.11 -10.23
C GLU A 58 -7.84 7.52 -10.26
N PRO A 59 -8.65 7.69 -9.19
CA PRO A 59 -8.30 8.34 -7.92
C PRO A 59 -7.25 7.55 -7.10
N PRO A 60 -6.50 8.20 -6.20
CA PRO A 60 -5.52 7.52 -5.35
C PRO A 60 -6.17 6.46 -4.45
N LEU A 61 -5.49 5.32 -4.29
CA LEU A 61 -5.90 4.23 -3.40
C LEU A 61 -5.10 4.30 -2.10
N TYR A 62 -5.80 4.23 -0.96
CA TYR A 62 -5.18 4.27 0.36
C TYR A 62 -5.37 2.96 1.10
N ARG A 63 -4.41 2.65 1.97
CA ARG A 63 -4.44 1.49 2.86
C ARG A 63 -3.97 1.94 4.24
N GLU A 64 -4.73 1.59 5.27
CA GLU A 64 -4.34 1.86 6.64
C GLU A 64 -3.12 1.02 7.07
N ILE A 65 -2.18 1.64 7.78
CA ILE A 65 -1.09 0.97 8.48
C ILE A 65 -1.33 1.12 9.98
N VAL A 66 -1.42 0.00 10.68
CA VAL A 66 -1.77 -0.04 12.11
C VAL A 66 -0.66 -0.69 12.91
N ALA A 67 -0.25 -0.06 14.00
CA ALA A 67 0.56 -0.68 15.04
C ALA A 67 -0.39 -1.37 16.05
N TYR A 68 -0.23 -2.67 16.26
CA TYR A 68 -1.09 -3.46 17.15
C TYR A 68 -0.29 -4.31 18.13
N GLY A 69 -0.92 -4.68 19.24
CA GLY A 69 -0.34 -5.55 20.28
C GLY A 69 -1.44 -6.28 21.06
N ARG A 70 -1.09 -7.31 21.83
CA ARG A 70 -2.07 -8.14 22.58
C ARG A 70 -2.73 -7.42 23.76
N GLY A 71 -2.20 -6.29 24.20
CA GLY A 71 -2.70 -5.51 25.33
C GLY A 71 -2.27 -4.06 25.22
N SER A 72 -2.30 -3.33 26.34
CA SER A 72 -1.82 -1.95 26.35
C SER A 72 -0.34 -1.89 25.94
N MET A 73 -0.02 -1.00 25.00
CA MET A 73 1.37 -0.80 24.59
C MET A 73 2.16 -0.16 25.74
N ALA A 74 3.30 -0.77 26.07
CA ALA A 74 4.28 -0.18 26.98
C ALA A 74 4.70 1.21 26.49
N GLN A 75 5.15 2.06 27.41
CA GLN A 75 5.51 3.45 27.11
C GLN A 75 6.53 3.54 25.97
N LEU A 76 7.57 2.71 25.99
CA LEU A 76 8.61 2.69 24.94
C LEU A 76 8.02 2.32 23.57
N THR A 77 7.16 1.30 23.51
CA THR A 77 6.49 0.90 22.27
C THR A 77 5.63 2.03 21.72
N ARG A 78 4.88 2.72 22.58
CA ARG A 78 4.06 3.87 22.16
C ARG A 78 4.93 5.01 21.61
N ARG A 79 6.02 5.34 22.29
CA ARG A 79 6.98 6.35 21.80
C ARG A 79 7.63 5.96 20.50
N PHE A 80 7.88 4.68 20.28
CA PHE A 80 8.39 4.19 19.00
C PHE A 80 7.35 4.33 17.88
N VAL A 81 6.07 4.05 18.15
CA VAL A 81 4.98 4.30 17.20
C VAL A 81 4.84 5.80 16.90
N ASP A 82 4.88 6.65 17.93
CA ASP A 82 4.87 8.12 17.77
C ASP A 82 6.04 8.57 16.86
N LEU A 83 7.23 8.01 17.08
CA LEU A 83 8.40 8.30 16.25
C LEU A 83 8.23 7.85 14.80
N LEU A 84 7.72 6.63 14.58
CA LEU A 84 7.45 6.12 13.24
C LEU A 84 6.42 6.98 12.48
N ALA A 85 5.47 7.59 13.20
CA ALA A 85 4.48 8.49 12.62
C ALA A 85 5.00 9.93 12.39
N SER A 86 6.10 10.32 13.04
CA SER A 86 6.65 11.68 12.94
C SER A 86 7.83 11.81 12.00
N VAL A 87 8.52 10.71 11.68
CA VAL A 87 9.55 10.72 10.64
C VAL A 87 8.91 10.87 9.26
N GLU A 88 9.60 11.52 8.32
CA GLU A 88 9.20 11.60 6.91
C GLU A 88 9.25 10.21 6.26
N LEU A 89 8.21 9.44 6.51
CA LEU A 89 7.86 8.29 5.72
C LEU A 89 6.84 8.76 4.66
N PRO A 90 6.81 8.13 3.47
CA PRO A 90 5.75 8.32 2.49
C PRO A 90 4.43 7.68 2.98
N LEU A 91 3.97 8.12 4.15
CA LEU A 91 2.70 7.81 4.79
C LEU A 91 1.85 9.08 4.76
N VAL A 92 0.56 8.92 4.49
CA VAL A 92 -0.40 10.02 4.55
C VAL A 92 -1.01 10.02 5.94
N SER A 93 -0.98 11.18 6.61
CA SER A 93 -1.60 11.28 7.94
C SER A 93 -3.11 11.11 7.83
N ARG A 94 -3.75 10.59 8.88
CA ARG A 94 -5.21 10.39 8.89
C ARG A 94 -5.99 11.68 8.64
N THR A 95 -5.45 12.82 9.05
CA THR A 95 -6.04 14.16 8.85
C THR A 95 -6.00 14.65 7.40
N GLU A 96 -5.10 14.09 6.59
CA GLU A 96 -4.95 14.44 5.16
C GLU A 96 -5.70 13.48 4.23
N LEU A 97 -6.28 12.40 4.77
CA LEU A 97 -7.05 11.44 3.98
C LEU A 97 -8.42 12.00 3.58
N PRO A 98 -8.85 11.78 2.33
CA PRO A 98 -10.25 11.99 1.94
C PRO A 98 -11.21 11.18 2.83
N PRO A 99 -12.46 11.66 3.08
CA PRO A 99 -13.41 11.01 3.99
C PRO A 99 -13.69 9.53 3.67
N ASP A 100 -13.65 9.17 2.39
CA ASP A 100 -13.97 7.82 1.88
C ASP A 100 -12.71 7.05 1.42
N ALA A 101 -11.52 7.52 1.80
CA ALA A 101 -10.25 6.94 1.35
C ALA A 101 -9.94 5.57 1.98
N LEU A 102 -10.49 5.29 3.15
CA LEU A 102 -10.19 4.06 3.88
C LEU A 102 -11.11 2.93 3.44
N ILE A 103 -10.50 1.87 2.94
CA ILE A 103 -11.15 0.57 2.73
C ILE A 103 -11.52 0.03 4.12
N ARG A 104 -12.83 -0.06 4.41
CA ARG A 104 -13.35 -0.72 5.61
C ARG A 104 -13.52 -2.21 5.40
#